data_AF-A0A2V7W9D9-F1
#
_entry.id   AF-A0A2V7W9D9-F1
#
_cell.length_a   1.000
_cell.length_b   1.000
_cell.length_c   1.000
_cell.angle_alpha   90.00
_cell.angle_beta   90.00
_cell.angle_gamma   90.00
#
_symmetry.space_group_name_H-M   'P 1'
#
loop_
_entity.id
_entity.type
_entity.pdbx_description
1 polymer ?
#
loop_
_entity_poly.entity_id
_entity_poly.type
_entity_poly.pdbx_seq_one_letter_code
_entity_poly.pdbx_strand_id
1 'polypeptide(L)'
;MSDDFGTVNVSRADRAREIDELRQHYRRHRESLHQLAADAPTERFAAEYNRLIAEMDAALAKVDDLQPGMRPLVPPPRGADGIADYDAPRSSRSPLVLIVVAALLALAAIAWLIWKPGSDRNKANAIADRPAATTSASSTTAPSTVVEQPAVVSVLTATPASADYGTIRKGTRATRQFTVRNESEQPVTMQVGRSACRCLYYEYVALIPPKAKETVTVTIDGARAKAGTLHESVKVTAKNDPSVATSFDVTANIQ
;
A
#
# COMPACT_ATOMS: atom_id res chain seq x y z
N MET A 1 -28.12 -11.34 -16.12
CA MET A 1 -26.88 -10.75 -16.64
C MET A 1 -25.78 -11.69 -16.24
N SER A 2 -25.33 -12.51 -17.19
CA SER A 2 -24.37 -13.59 -16.97
C SER A 2 -22.96 -13.00 -16.97
N ASP A 3 -22.18 -13.30 -15.94
CA ASP A 3 -20.78 -12.89 -15.85
C ASP A 3 -19.97 -13.58 -16.94
N ASP A 4 -19.74 -12.85 -18.03
CA ASP A 4 -18.76 -13.16 -19.07
C ASP A 4 -17.35 -12.95 -18.46
N PHE A 5 -16.94 -13.86 -17.58
CA PHE A 5 -15.53 -14.01 -17.22
C PHE A 5 -14.81 -14.56 -18.45
N GLY A 6 -14.51 -13.65 -19.39
CA GLY A 6 -13.64 -13.91 -20.52
C GLY A 6 -12.33 -14.47 -19.98
N THR A 7 -12.19 -15.79 -20.03
CA THR A 7 -10.93 -16.47 -19.77
C THR A 7 -9.97 -15.96 -20.82
N VAL A 8 -9.12 -15.01 -20.43
CA VAL A 8 -8.03 -14.53 -21.29
C VAL A 8 -7.18 -15.76 -21.56
N ASN A 9 -7.33 -16.34 -22.76
CA ASN A 9 -6.50 -17.43 -23.25
C ASN A 9 -5.11 -16.85 -23.52
N VAL A 10 -4.37 -16.62 -22.44
CA VAL A 10 -2.94 -16.33 -22.53
C VAL A 10 -2.29 -17.54 -23.17
N SER A 11 -1.64 -17.33 -24.32
CA SER A 11 -0.96 -18.40 -25.05
C SER A 11 0.01 -19.13 -24.12
N ARG A 12 0.14 -20.45 -24.27
CA ARG A 12 1.11 -21.23 -23.49
C ARG A 12 2.54 -20.70 -23.67
N ALA A 13 2.86 -20.13 -24.84
CA ALA A 13 4.15 -19.52 -25.11
C ALA A 13 4.37 -18.23 -24.30
N ASP A 14 3.33 -17.40 -24.14
CA ASP A 14 3.42 -16.15 -23.38
C ASP A 14 3.57 -16.45 -21.88
N ARG A 15 2.85 -17.45 -21.37
CA ARG A 15 3.02 -17.92 -19.98
C ARG A 15 4.44 -18.43 -19.71
N ALA A 16 5.04 -19.15 -20.66
CA ALA A 16 6.41 -19.64 -20.50
C ALA A 16 7.41 -18.47 -20.43
N ARG A 17 7.26 -17.46 -21.28
CA ARG A 17 8.10 -16.25 -21.25
C ARG A 17 7.95 -15.49 -19.93
N GLU A 18 6.72 -15.31 -19.46
CA GLU A 18 6.43 -14.65 -18.19
C GLU A 18 7.06 -15.41 -17.00
N ILE A 19 6.98 -16.73 -16.99
CA ILE A 19 7.63 -17.56 -15.95
C ILE A 19 9.16 -17.39 -16.00
N ASP A 20 9.76 -17.35 -17.18
CA ASP A 20 11.21 -17.18 -17.31
C ASP A 20 11.67 -15.76 -16.91
N GLU A 21 10.89 -14.73 -17.21
CA GLU A 21 11.11 -13.37 -16.72
C GLU A 21 11.03 -13.29 -15.20
N LEU A 22 10.02 -13.92 -14.60
CA LEU A 22 9.90 -14.03 -13.15
C LEU A 22 11.13 -14.73 -12.55
N ARG A 23 11.57 -15.85 -13.11
CA ARG A 23 12.78 -16.56 -12.65
C ARG A 23 14.04 -15.69 -12.72
N GLN A 24 14.20 -14.88 -13.78
CA GLN A 24 15.33 -13.96 -13.88
C GLN A 24 15.23 -12.86 -12.80
N HIS A 25 14.03 -12.32 -12.58
CA HIS A 25 13.80 -11.30 -11.56
C HIS A 25 14.12 -11.82 -10.15
N TYR A 26 13.65 -13.03 -9.80
CA TYR A 26 13.97 -13.66 -8.51
C TYR A 26 15.46 -13.90 -8.32
N ARG A 27 16.19 -14.31 -9.37
CA ARG A 27 17.65 -14.50 -9.31
C ARG A 27 18.39 -13.19 -9.00
N ARG A 28 18.03 -12.09 -9.66
CA ARG A 28 18.62 -10.76 -9.38
C ARG A 28 18.36 -10.30 -7.94
N HIS A 29 17.14 -10.50 -7.44
CA HIS A 29 16.82 -10.17 -6.05
C HIS A 29 17.63 -11.01 -5.05
N ARG A 30 17.79 -12.31 -5.33
CA ARG A 30 18.61 -13.20 -4.50
C ARG A 30 20.07 -12.74 -4.46
N GLU A 31 20.66 -12.39 -5.61
CA GLU A 31 22.03 -11.88 -5.68
C GLU A 31 22.19 -10.57 -4.88
N SER A 32 21.22 -9.67 -4.98
CA SER A 32 21.22 -8.43 -4.19
C SER A 32 21.15 -8.71 -2.68
N LEU A 33 20.34 -9.68 -2.24
CA LEU A 33 20.28 -10.07 -0.83
C LEU A 33 21.59 -10.70 -0.35
N HIS A 34 22.27 -11.49 -1.18
CA HIS A 34 23.59 -12.02 -0.85
C HIS A 34 24.63 -10.91 -0.67
N GLN A 35 24.61 -9.87 -1.50
CA GLN A 35 25.47 -8.69 -1.33
C GLN A 35 25.16 -7.96 -0.02
N LEU A 36 23.87 -7.69 0.26
CA LEU A 36 23.46 -7.05 1.51
C LEU A 36 23.80 -7.87 2.76
N ALA A 37 23.75 -9.21 2.65
CA ALA A 37 24.15 -10.10 3.74
C ALA A 37 25.66 -10.03 4.01
N ALA A 38 26.48 -9.91 2.96
CA ALA A 38 27.94 -9.79 3.09
C ALA A 38 28.34 -8.44 3.69
N ASP A 39 27.62 -7.36 3.34
CA ASP A 39 27.89 -6.00 3.80
C ASP A 39 27.13 -5.64 5.10
N ALA A 40 26.47 -6.60 5.74
CA ALA A 40 25.61 -6.35 6.88
C ALA A 40 26.42 -5.81 8.09
N PRO A 41 26.00 -4.69 8.71
CA PRO A 41 26.75 -4.06 9.79
C PRO A 41 26.67 -4.83 11.12
N THR A 42 25.71 -5.75 11.25
CA THR A 42 25.55 -6.59 12.44
C THR A 42 25.18 -8.01 12.05
N GLU A 43 25.59 -8.98 12.86
CA GLU A 43 25.28 -10.40 12.66
C GLU A 43 23.77 -10.67 12.63
N ARG A 44 22.99 -9.90 13.40
CA ARG A 44 21.52 -10.04 13.41
C ARG A 44 20.91 -9.73 12.05
N PHE A 45 21.38 -8.68 11.37
CA PHE A 45 20.88 -8.37 10.02
C PHE A 45 21.32 -9.42 9.01
N ALA A 46 22.56 -9.91 9.08
CA ALA A 46 23.04 -11.01 8.25
C ALA A 46 22.17 -12.27 8.40
N ALA A 47 21.77 -12.60 9.64
CA ALA A 47 20.88 -13.73 9.91
C ALA A 47 19.49 -13.57 9.28
N GLU A 48 18.91 -12.36 9.34
CA GLU A 48 17.62 -12.06 8.69
C GLU A 48 17.71 -12.15 7.16
N TYR A 49 18.79 -11.62 6.55
CA TYR A 49 18.99 -11.75 5.11
C TYR A 49 19.16 -13.20 4.67
N ASN A 50 19.94 -13.99 5.42
CA ASN A 50 20.11 -15.42 5.15
C ASN A 50 18.79 -16.20 5.26
N ARG A 51 17.95 -15.86 6.23
CA ARG A 51 16.61 -16.43 6.34
C ARG A 51 15.76 -16.10 5.12
N LEU A 52 15.76 -14.84 4.67
CA LEU A 52 14.98 -14.41 3.51
C LEU A 52 15.45 -15.10 2.22
N ILE A 53 16.76 -15.28 2.05
CA ILE A 53 17.34 -16.05 0.94
C ILE A 53 16.81 -17.49 0.93
N ALA A 54 16.79 -18.16 2.08
CA ALA A 54 16.26 -19.53 2.19
C ALA A 54 14.77 -19.62 1.85
N GLU A 55 13.97 -18.62 2.24
CA GLU A 55 12.54 -18.55 1.89
C GLU A 55 12.35 -18.34 0.36
N MET A 56 13.18 -17.52 -0.28
CA MET A 56 13.17 -17.34 -1.73
C MET A 56 13.56 -18.63 -2.48
N ASP A 57 14.57 -19.36 -2.00
CA ASP A 57 14.99 -20.62 -2.61
C ASP A 57 13.88 -21.70 -2.52
N ALA A 58 13.19 -21.76 -1.38
CA ALA A 58 12.03 -22.63 -1.23
C ALA A 58 10.86 -22.24 -2.17
N ALA A 59 10.67 -20.95 -2.44
CA ALA A 59 9.67 -20.48 -3.39
C ALA A 59 10.04 -20.83 -4.83
N LEU A 60 11.31 -20.67 -5.22
CA LEU A 60 11.81 -21.05 -6.55
C LEU A 60 11.65 -22.56 -6.80
N ALA A 61 11.98 -23.40 -5.82
CA ALA A 61 11.77 -24.84 -5.90
C ALA A 61 10.29 -25.20 -6.17
N LYS A 62 9.35 -24.51 -5.51
CA LYS A 62 7.91 -24.70 -5.76
C LYS A 62 7.49 -24.25 -7.15
N VAL A 63 8.06 -23.16 -7.68
CA VAL A 63 7.79 -22.72 -9.06
C VAL A 63 8.27 -23.76 -10.07
N ASP A 64 9.41 -24.41 -9.80
CA ASP A 64 9.93 -25.48 -10.65
C ASP A 64 9.07 -26.75 -10.59
N ASP A 65 8.50 -27.08 -9.43
CA ASP A 65 7.53 -28.18 -9.30
C ASP A 65 6.21 -27.92 -10.06
N LEU A 66 5.81 -26.65 -10.20
CA LEU A 66 4.59 -26.25 -10.89
C LEU A 66 4.70 -26.30 -12.41
N GLN A 67 5.85 -26.64 -13.00
CA GLN A 67 6.03 -26.77 -14.45
C GLN A 67 5.87 -28.24 -14.88
N PRO A 68 4.65 -28.72 -15.21
CA PRO A 68 4.42 -30.12 -15.53
C PRO A 68 4.74 -30.30 -17.02
N GLY A 69 5.89 -30.88 -17.33
CA GLY A 69 6.17 -31.38 -18.69
C GLY A 69 7.42 -30.83 -19.39
N MET A 70 8.30 -30.08 -18.72
CA MET A 70 9.63 -29.74 -19.24
C MET A 70 10.76 -30.18 -18.30
N ARG A 71 10.65 -31.36 -17.69
CA ARG A 71 11.87 -32.05 -17.25
C ARG A 71 12.61 -32.46 -18.53
N PRO A 72 13.80 -31.91 -18.83
CA PRO A 72 14.65 -32.54 -19.83
C PRO A 72 14.82 -34.00 -19.40
N LEU A 73 14.58 -34.92 -20.34
CA LEU A 73 14.96 -36.31 -20.21
C LEU A 73 16.49 -36.32 -20.08
N VAL A 74 16.99 -36.07 -18.88
CA VAL A 74 18.35 -36.42 -18.51
C VAL A 74 18.36 -37.94 -18.54
N PRO A 75 19.03 -38.59 -19.51
CA PRO A 75 19.18 -40.03 -19.46
C PRO A 75 19.85 -40.37 -18.13
N PRO A 76 19.33 -41.35 -17.37
CA PRO A 76 19.91 -41.70 -16.09
C PRO A 76 21.40 -42.03 -16.28
N PRO A 77 22.30 -41.57 -15.39
CA PRO A 77 23.67 -42.06 -15.40
C PRO A 77 23.63 -43.57 -15.22
N ARG A 78 24.04 -44.30 -16.26
CA ARG A 78 24.29 -45.74 -16.15
C ARG A 78 25.52 -45.92 -15.28
N GLY A 79 25.32 -46.49 -14.11
CA GLY A 79 26.37 -47.11 -13.31
C GLY A 79 26.70 -46.35 -12.04
N ALA A 80 26.13 -46.79 -10.93
CA ALA A 80 26.89 -47.39 -9.84
C ALA A 80 25.91 -47.80 -8.75
N ASP A 81 25.76 -49.12 -8.59
CA ASP A 81 25.11 -49.73 -7.45
C ASP A 81 25.80 -49.27 -6.16
N GLY A 82 25.02 -48.62 -5.30
CA GLY A 82 25.47 -48.11 -4.01
C GLY A 82 24.29 -47.96 -3.09
N ILE A 83 23.90 -49.08 -2.47
CA ILE A 83 22.87 -49.18 -1.45
C ILE A 83 23.28 -48.30 -0.26
N ALA A 84 22.62 -47.17 -0.08
CA ALA A 84 22.66 -46.39 1.15
C ALA A 84 21.21 -46.23 1.64
N ASP A 85 20.86 -47.13 2.55
CA ASP A 85 19.65 -47.15 3.33
C ASP A 85 19.62 -45.88 4.21
N TYR A 86 18.83 -44.88 3.81
CA TYR A 86 18.52 -43.71 4.64
C TYR A 86 17.15 -43.89 5.26
N ASP A 87 17.16 -44.43 6.48
CA ASP A 87 16.00 -44.55 7.35
C ASP A 87 15.63 -43.15 7.87
N ALA A 88 14.69 -42.48 7.19
CA ALA A 88 14.17 -41.19 7.62
C ALA A 88 13.02 -41.38 8.62
N PRO A 89 13.09 -40.82 9.85
CA PRO A 89 12.01 -40.94 10.81
C PRO A 89 10.78 -40.17 10.34
N ARG A 90 9.73 -40.90 9.97
CA ARG A 90 8.38 -40.38 9.71
C ARG A 90 7.78 -39.86 11.02
N SER A 91 7.98 -38.58 11.31
CA SER A 91 7.19 -37.87 12.31
C SER A 91 5.76 -37.67 11.79
N SER A 92 4.90 -38.66 12.04
CA SER A 92 3.45 -38.64 11.77
C SER A 92 2.69 -37.75 12.76
N ARG A 93 3.14 -36.52 13.00
CA ARG A 93 2.31 -35.52 13.68
C ARG A 93 1.36 -34.91 12.66
N SER A 94 0.13 -35.42 12.68
CA SER A 94 -1.06 -34.92 11.99
C SER A 94 -1.01 -33.38 11.83
N PRO A 95 -0.86 -32.85 10.61
CA PRO A 95 -0.85 -31.40 10.36
C PRO A 95 -2.19 -30.75 10.74
N LEU A 96 -3.24 -31.55 10.94
CA LEU A 96 -4.57 -31.10 11.29
C LEU A 96 -4.64 -30.59 12.74
N VAL A 97 -3.84 -31.16 13.66
CA VAL A 97 -3.80 -30.71 15.06
C VAL A 97 -3.19 -29.30 15.18
N LEU A 98 -2.18 -29.00 14.36
CA LEU A 98 -1.49 -27.71 14.38
C LEU A 98 -2.39 -26.57 13.88
N ILE A 99 -3.22 -26.84 12.86
CA ILE A 99 -4.17 -25.87 12.32
C ILE A 99 -5.27 -25.53 13.34
N VAL A 100 -5.80 -26.54 14.05
CA VAL A 100 -6.84 -26.33 15.08
C VAL A 100 -6.31 -25.51 16.25
N VAL A 101 -5.08 -25.77 16.71
CA VAL A 101 -4.45 -25.00 17.80
C VAL A 101 -4.20 -23.55 17.38
N ALA A 102 -3.72 -23.31 16.16
CA ALA A 102 -3.51 -21.95 15.64
C ALA A 102 -4.82 -21.17 15.52
N ALA A 103 -5.90 -21.81 15.05
CA ALA A 103 -7.22 -21.20 14.93
C ALA A 103 -7.81 -20.81 16.31
N LEU A 104 -7.65 -21.67 17.32
CA LEU A 104 -8.13 -21.38 18.67
C LEU A 104 -7.36 -20.21 19.32
N LEU A 105 -6.05 -20.13 19.12
CA LEU A 105 -5.24 -19.00 19.62
C LEU A 105 -5.62 -17.68 18.94
N ALA A 106 -5.89 -17.69 17.63
CA ALA A 106 -6.33 -16.51 16.90
C ALA A 106 -7.69 -16.00 17.41
N LEU A 107 -8.65 -16.90 17.67
CA LEU A 107 -9.96 -16.53 18.22
C LEU A 107 -9.87 -15.97 19.64
N ALA A 108 -9.00 -16.54 20.49
CA ALA A 108 -8.77 -16.04 21.84
C ALA A 108 -8.17 -14.60 21.83
N ALA A 109 -7.24 -14.32 20.91
CA ALA A 109 -6.67 -12.98 20.75
C ALA A 109 -7.70 -11.94 20.28
N ILE A 110 -8.60 -12.32 19.36
CA ILE A 110 -9.69 -11.45 18.89
C ILE A 110 -10.68 -11.17 20.02
N ALA A 111 -11.07 -12.20 20.78
CA ALA A 111 -11.96 -12.03 21.93
C ALA A 111 -11.34 -11.10 22.99
N TRP A 112 -10.04 -11.22 23.26
CA TRP A 112 -9.32 -10.35 24.19
C TRP A 112 -9.26 -8.89 23.73
N LEU A 113 -9.11 -8.63 22.42
CA LEU A 113 -9.11 -7.28 21.87
C LEU A 113 -10.49 -6.60 21.95
N ILE A 114 -11.58 -7.35 21.85
CA ILE A 114 -12.95 -6.81 21.96
C ILE A 114 -13.29 -6.47 23.41
N TRP A 115 -12.80 -7.26 24.38
CA TRP A 115 -13.11 -7.06 25.80
C TRP A 115 -12.12 -6.19 26.56
N LYS A 116 -11.04 -5.70 25.93
CA LYS A 116 -10.10 -4.80 26.60
C LYS A 116 -10.81 -3.47 26.94
N PRO A 117 -11.14 -3.19 28.21
CA PRO A 117 -11.88 -1.99 28.60
C PRO A 117 -10.98 -0.77 28.37
N GLY A 118 -11.45 0.18 27.57
CA GLY A 118 -10.71 1.42 27.28
C GLY A 118 -10.64 2.30 28.52
N SER A 119 -9.49 2.32 29.20
CA SER A 119 -9.27 3.08 30.44
C SER A 119 -8.73 4.50 30.27
N ASP A 120 -8.61 5.05 29.05
CA ASP A 120 -7.88 6.33 28.87
C ASP A 120 -8.58 7.34 27.93
N ARG A 121 -9.90 7.53 28.09
CA ARG A 121 -10.60 8.68 27.50
C ARG A 121 -11.51 9.34 28.52
N ASN A 122 -10.94 10.08 29.47
CA ASN A 122 -11.64 11.17 30.15
C ASN A 122 -10.65 12.04 30.91
N LYS A 123 -10.31 13.20 30.32
CA LYS A 123 -10.03 14.50 30.96
C LYS A 123 -9.40 15.45 29.95
N ALA A 124 -10.23 16.14 29.17
CA ALA A 124 -9.98 17.50 28.67
C ALA A 124 -11.12 17.87 27.72
N ASN A 125 -12.15 18.54 28.24
CA ASN A 125 -12.85 19.65 27.58
C ASN A 125 -13.89 20.20 28.54
N ALA A 126 -13.45 21.15 29.35
CA ALA A 126 -14.30 22.09 30.07
C ALA A 126 -13.87 23.49 29.64
N ILE A 127 -14.58 24.07 28.67
CA ILE A 127 -14.54 25.50 28.31
C ILE A 127 -15.99 25.83 27.93
N ALA A 128 -16.78 26.29 28.89
CA ALA A 128 -17.02 27.69 29.24
C ALA A 128 -18.09 28.34 28.33
N ASP A 129 -19.28 28.45 28.92
CA ASP A 129 -20.41 29.25 28.50
C ASP A 129 -20.02 30.69 28.15
N ARG A 130 -20.55 31.20 27.04
CA ARG A 130 -20.73 32.63 26.81
C ARG A 130 -22.14 32.87 26.27
N PRO A 131 -22.98 33.68 26.95
CA PRO A 131 -24.38 33.84 26.59
C PRO A 131 -24.60 34.76 25.39
N ALA A 132 -25.76 34.54 24.77
CA ALA A 132 -26.30 35.16 23.58
C ALA A 132 -26.53 36.67 23.69
N ALA A 133 -26.35 37.35 22.56
CA ALA A 133 -27.02 38.62 22.26
C ALA A 133 -27.66 38.51 20.87
N THR A 134 -28.99 38.64 20.88
CA THR A 134 -29.89 38.73 19.74
C THR A 134 -29.80 40.11 19.10
N THR A 135 -29.62 40.19 17.77
CA THR A 135 -30.11 41.33 16.97
C THR A 135 -30.45 40.86 15.55
N SER A 136 -31.71 41.06 15.17
CA SER A 136 -32.26 40.90 13.82
C SER A 136 -31.87 42.07 12.91
N ALA A 137 -31.58 41.82 11.62
CA ALA A 137 -31.92 42.74 10.52
C ALA A 137 -31.76 42.07 9.14
N SER A 138 -32.65 42.46 8.23
CA SER A 138 -32.94 41.91 6.90
C SER A 138 -32.04 42.45 5.78
N SER A 139 -32.02 41.68 4.67
CA SER A 139 -31.88 42.08 3.24
C SER A 139 -30.73 43.01 2.81
N THR A 140 -29.90 42.55 1.87
CA THR A 140 -29.63 43.22 0.57
C THR A 140 -28.65 42.40 -0.29
N THR A 141 -29.05 42.21 -1.54
CA THR A 141 -28.32 41.63 -2.68
C THR A 141 -27.18 42.54 -3.15
N ALA A 142 -25.93 42.07 -3.16
CA ALA A 142 -24.79 42.62 -3.92
C ALA A 142 -23.62 41.59 -3.92
N PRO A 143 -22.74 41.60 -4.93
CA PRO A 143 -22.00 40.42 -5.40
C PRO A 143 -20.86 40.00 -4.46
N SER A 144 -20.62 38.68 -4.42
CA SER A 144 -19.55 38.05 -3.66
C SER A 144 -18.17 38.55 -4.10
N THR A 145 -17.63 39.52 -3.36
CA THR A 145 -16.19 39.69 -3.24
C THR A 145 -15.66 38.47 -2.50
N VAL A 146 -14.91 37.64 -3.21
CA VAL A 146 -14.11 36.53 -2.66
C VAL A 146 -13.17 37.15 -1.63
N VAL A 147 -13.53 37.04 -0.36
CA VAL A 147 -12.60 37.28 0.74
C VAL A 147 -11.67 36.08 0.75
N GLU A 148 -10.48 36.29 0.21
CA GLU A 148 -9.32 35.42 0.39
C GLU A 148 -9.13 35.21 1.90
N GLN A 149 -9.57 34.05 2.37
CA GLN A 149 -9.44 33.64 3.77
C GLN A 149 -7.95 33.57 4.08
N PRO A 150 -7.45 34.23 5.14
CA PRO A 150 -6.02 34.30 5.42
C PRO A 150 -5.44 32.90 5.44
N ALA A 151 -4.58 32.60 4.47
CA ALA A 151 -3.84 31.36 4.43
C ALA A 151 -3.00 31.30 5.70
N VAL A 152 -3.43 30.47 6.66
CA VAL A 152 -2.51 29.92 7.65
C VAL A 152 -1.35 29.37 6.83
N VAL A 153 -0.20 30.03 6.90
CA VAL A 153 1.01 29.67 6.17
C VAL A 153 1.45 28.29 6.66
N SER A 154 0.90 27.27 6.02
CA SER A 154 1.25 25.88 6.23
C SER A 154 2.64 25.64 5.68
N VAL A 155 3.50 25.06 6.48
CA VAL A 155 4.88 24.70 6.13
C VAL A 155 4.96 23.72 4.94
N LEU A 156 3.86 23.05 4.60
CA LEU A 156 3.73 22.25 3.40
C LEU A 156 2.91 23.01 2.36
N THR A 157 3.39 23.06 1.12
CA THR A 157 2.67 23.66 0.00
C THR A 157 2.48 22.63 -1.12
N ALA A 158 1.25 22.49 -1.64
CA ALA A 158 0.92 21.59 -2.74
C ALA A 158 0.72 22.37 -4.04
N THR A 159 1.20 21.84 -5.17
CA THR A 159 1.05 22.46 -6.49
C THR A 159 0.82 21.38 -7.56
N PRO A 160 -0.23 21.47 -8.39
CA PRO A 160 -1.28 22.50 -8.37
C PRO A 160 -2.23 22.36 -7.16
N ALA A 161 -2.98 23.41 -6.83
CA ALA A 161 -3.99 23.36 -5.76
C ALA A 161 -5.23 22.54 -6.16
N SER A 162 -5.47 22.37 -7.46
CA SER A 162 -6.52 21.51 -7.99
C SER A 162 -6.10 20.87 -9.31
N ALA A 163 -6.63 19.69 -9.62
CA ALA A 163 -6.47 19.06 -10.92
C ALA A 163 -7.76 18.41 -11.42
N ASP A 164 -8.11 18.74 -12.67
CA ASP A 164 -9.20 18.09 -13.38
C ASP A 164 -8.68 16.93 -14.24
N TYR A 165 -9.30 15.77 -14.05
CA TYR A 165 -9.05 14.56 -14.81
C TYR A 165 -9.99 14.43 -16.01
N GLY A 166 -10.98 15.31 -16.11
CA GLY A 166 -11.99 15.29 -17.16
C GLY A 166 -12.86 14.04 -17.08
N THR A 167 -13.22 13.48 -18.23
CA THR A 167 -14.08 12.31 -18.31
C THR A 167 -13.26 11.02 -18.21
N ILE A 168 -13.59 10.18 -17.24
CA ILE A 168 -12.99 8.84 -17.04
C ILE A 168 -14.06 7.80 -17.33
N ARG A 169 -13.76 6.89 -18.25
CA ARG A 169 -14.63 5.74 -18.53
C ARG A 169 -14.58 4.75 -17.38
N LYS A 170 -15.72 4.15 -17.04
CA LYS A 170 -15.80 3.11 -16.01
C LYS A 170 -14.86 1.95 -16.35
N GLY A 171 -14.14 1.48 -15.35
CA GLY A 171 -13.12 0.43 -15.51
C GLY A 171 -11.73 0.92 -15.95
N THR A 172 -11.54 2.20 -16.29
CA THR A 172 -10.22 2.75 -16.61
C THR A 172 -9.60 3.49 -15.43
N ARG A 173 -8.33 3.87 -15.57
CA ARG A 173 -7.59 4.66 -14.58
C ARG A 173 -7.05 5.92 -15.23
N ALA A 174 -7.01 7.00 -14.48
CA ALA A 174 -6.37 8.25 -14.88
C ALA A 174 -5.48 8.75 -13.76
N THR A 175 -4.33 9.33 -14.11
CA THR A 175 -3.27 9.69 -13.16
C THR A 175 -2.84 11.15 -13.34
N ARG A 176 -2.65 11.87 -12.24
CA ARG A 176 -2.00 13.19 -12.21
C ARG A 176 -0.94 13.25 -11.12
N GLN A 177 -0.03 14.18 -11.27
CA GLN A 177 1.04 14.43 -10.31
C GLN A 177 0.81 15.76 -9.62
N PHE A 178 1.03 15.76 -8.30
CA PHE A 178 1.07 16.94 -7.46
C PHE A 178 2.45 17.04 -6.84
N THR A 179 2.99 18.25 -6.75
CA THR A 179 4.25 18.52 -6.07
C THR A 179 3.93 19.03 -4.68
N VAL A 180 4.45 18.37 -3.66
CA VAL A 180 4.39 18.83 -2.27
C VAL A 180 5.77 19.33 -1.88
N ARG A 181 5.87 20.58 -1.45
CA ARG A 181 7.11 21.21 -1.01
C ARG A 181 7.12 21.34 0.50
N ASN A 182 8.25 21.01 1.10
CA ASN A 182 8.54 21.28 2.50
C ASN A 182 9.27 22.62 2.62
N GLU A 183 8.64 23.59 3.29
CA GLU A 183 9.20 24.91 3.51
C GLU A 183 9.93 25.03 4.86
N SER A 184 9.93 23.98 5.69
CA SER A 184 10.69 23.99 6.94
C SER A 184 12.18 23.73 6.74
N GLU A 185 12.93 23.97 7.82
CA GLU A 185 14.35 23.65 7.95
C GLU A 185 14.59 22.22 8.46
N GLN A 186 13.52 21.47 8.75
CA GLN A 186 13.60 20.10 9.23
C GLN A 186 13.01 19.13 8.20
N PRO A 187 13.48 17.88 8.13
CA PRO A 187 12.84 16.87 7.30
C PRO A 187 11.41 16.57 7.81
N VAL A 188 10.45 16.50 6.89
CA VAL A 188 9.05 16.22 7.22
C VAL A 188 8.67 14.83 6.70
N THR A 189 8.12 13.99 7.56
CA THR A 189 7.47 12.75 7.11
C THR A 189 6.02 13.03 6.79
N MET A 190 5.67 13.04 5.51
CA MET A 190 4.35 13.26 4.96
C MET A 190 3.47 12.00 5.03
N GLN A 191 2.18 12.21 5.26
CA GLN A 191 1.12 11.22 5.18
C GLN A 191 -0.06 11.78 4.39
N VAL A 192 -0.59 10.99 3.46
CA VAL A 192 -1.76 11.36 2.67
C VAL A 192 -3.02 10.76 3.29
N GLY A 193 -4.04 11.59 3.48
CA GLY A 193 -5.34 11.21 4.01
C GLY A 193 -6.07 10.26 3.07
N ARG A 194 -6.77 9.27 3.64
CA ARG A 194 -7.57 8.35 2.85
C ARG A 194 -8.73 9.10 2.20
N SER A 195 -8.94 8.83 0.92
CA SER A 195 -10.09 9.32 0.17
C SER A 195 -11.41 8.75 0.72
N ALA A 196 -12.44 9.59 0.81
CA ALA A 196 -13.81 9.28 1.17
C ALA A 196 -14.45 8.30 0.17
N CYS A 197 -14.20 8.45 -1.14
CA CYS A 197 -14.73 7.50 -2.14
C CYS A 197 -13.97 6.15 -2.13
N ARG A 198 -12.78 6.08 -1.51
CA ARG A 198 -11.85 4.94 -1.58
C ARG A 198 -11.52 4.51 -3.02
N CYS A 199 -11.66 5.44 -3.96
CA CYS A 199 -11.42 5.28 -5.39
C CYS A 199 -10.14 5.98 -5.85
N LEU A 200 -9.48 6.75 -4.96
CA LEU A 200 -8.16 7.31 -5.17
C LEU A 200 -7.06 6.39 -4.64
N TYR A 201 -5.98 6.29 -5.41
CA TYR A 201 -4.72 5.66 -5.03
C TYR A 201 -3.62 6.70 -5.03
N TYR A 202 -2.69 6.56 -4.10
CA TYR A 202 -1.59 7.49 -3.90
C TYR A 202 -0.27 6.74 -3.92
N GLU A 203 0.67 7.24 -4.70
CA GLU A 203 2.06 6.80 -4.70
C GLU A 203 2.94 8.02 -4.39
N TYR A 204 3.72 7.92 -3.32
CA TYR A 204 4.55 9.03 -2.83
C TYR A 204 5.69 8.52 -1.94
N VAL A 205 6.75 9.32 -1.84
CA VAL A 205 7.81 9.13 -0.85
C VAL A 205 7.42 9.85 0.44
N ALA A 206 7.46 9.14 1.57
CA ALA A 206 7.00 9.70 2.84
C ALA A 206 7.95 10.76 3.39
N LEU A 207 9.26 10.67 3.17
CA LEU A 207 10.23 11.61 3.73
C LEU A 207 10.52 12.74 2.73
N ILE A 208 10.23 13.98 3.12
CA ILE A 208 10.55 15.18 2.36
C ILE A 208 11.70 15.91 3.07
N PRO A 209 12.90 16.02 2.45
CA PRO A 209 14.01 16.77 3.03
C PRO A 209 13.66 18.25 3.28
N PRO A 210 14.42 18.97 4.13
CA PRO A 210 14.21 20.40 4.34
C PRO A 210 14.37 21.18 3.03
N LYS A 211 13.49 22.16 2.81
CA LYS A 211 13.44 23.01 1.60
C LYS A 211 13.28 22.26 0.27
N ALA A 212 13.03 20.95 0.30
CA ALA A 212 12.88 20.10 -0.88
C ALA A 212 11.41 19.92 -1.28
N LYS A 213 11.21 19.24 -2.40
CA LYS A 213 9.89 18.92 -2.95
C LYS A 213 9.84 17.44 -3.32
N GLU A 214 8.66 16.85 -3.15
CA GLU A 214 8.37 15.47 -3.53
C GLU A 214 7.11 15.41 -4.39
N THR A 215 7.01 14.37 -5.20
CA THR A 215 5.86 14.14 -6.07
C THR A 215 4.89 13.15 -5.43
N VAL A 216 3.62 13.54 -5.39
CA VAL A 216 2.49 12.68 -5.05
C VAL A 216 1.75 12.36 -6.36
N THR A 217 1.84 11.10 -6.76
CA THR A 217 1.09 10.58 -7.91
C THR A 217 -0.28 10.12 -7.42
N VAL A 218 -1.33 10.71 -7.96
CA VAL A 218 -2.72 10.44 -7.62
C VAL A 218 -3.38 9.75 -8.80
N THR A 219 -3.98 8.58 -8.56
CA THR A 219 -4.70 7.81 -9.57
C THR A 219 -6.15 7.63 -9.17
N ILE A 220 -7.06 8.01 -10.07
CA ILE A 220 -8.49 7.73 -9.96
C ILE A 220 -8.75 6.38 -10.61
N ASP A 221 -9.36 5.45 -9.85
CA ASP A 221 -9.79 4.15 -10.35
C ASP A 221 -11.28 4.19 -10.69
N GLY A 222 -11.56 4.35 -11.99
CA GLY A 222 -12.91 4.41 -12.54
C GLY A 222 -13.69 3.11 -12.39
N ALA A 223 -13.05 1.98 -12.03
CA ALA A 223 -13.78 0.76 -11.66
C ALA A 223 -14.45 0.87 -10.29
N ARG A 224 -13.85 1.64 -9.37
CA ARG A 224 -14.29 1.80 -7.98
C ARG A 224 -15.07 3.09 -7.74
N ALA A 225 -14.84 4.11 -8.57
CA ALA A 225 -15.54 5.37 -8.46
C ALA A 225 -17.04 5.21 -8.80
N LYS A 226 -17.89 5.97 -8.10
CA LYS A 226 -19.32 6.06 -8.43
C LYS A 226 -19.47 6.82 -9.75
N ALA A 227 -20.39 6.39 -10.61
CA ALA A 227 -20.73 7.11 -11.84
C ALA A 227 -21.23 8.54 -11.53
N GLY A 228 -20.88 9.49 -12.39
CA GLY A 228 -21.21 10.91 -12.24
C GLY A 228 -20.01 11.77 -11.81
N THR A 229 -20.29 12.95 -11.27
CA THR A 229 -19.26 13.91 -10.86
C THR A 229 -18.54 13.44 -9.60
N LEU A 230 -17.21 13.42 -9.68
CA LEU A 230 -16.31 13.18 -8.55
C LEU A 230 -15.64 14.52 -8.20
N HIS A 231 -15.78 14.93 -6.94
CA HIS A 231 -15.08 16.08 -6.38
C HIS A 231 -14.58 15.70 -4.99
N GLU A 232 -13.26 15.68 -4.81
CA GLU A 232 -12.65 15.21 -3.58
C GLU A 232 -11.46 16.09 -3.19
N SER A 233 -11.38 16.46 -1.92
CA SER A 233 -10.26 17.21 -1.36
C SER A 233 -9.31 16.25 -0.65
N VAL A 234 -8.07 16.18 -1.10
CA VAL A 234 -7.04 15.30 -0.56
C VAL A 234 -6.21 16.09 0.44
N LYS A 235 -6.30 15.70 1.72
CA LYS A 235 -5.49 16.29 2.79
C LYS A 235 -4.15 15.57 2.92
N VAL A 236 -3.08 16.34 2.98
CA VAL A 236 -1.71 15.89 3.21
C VAL A 236 -1.23 16.48 4.53
N THR A 237 -0.72 15.66 5.44
CA THR A 237 -0.31 16.07 6.79
C THR A 237 1.08 15.58 7.13
N ALA A 238 1.82 16.31 7.96
CA ALA A 238 3.00 15.76 8.59
C ALA A 238 2.58 14.70 9.63
N LYS A 239 3.26 13.55 9.62
CA LYS A 239 2.98 12.41 10.50
C LYS A 239 3.15 12.75 11.99
N ASN A 240 4.15 13.58 12.30
CA ASN A 240 4.49 13.94 13.68
C ASN A 240 3.72 15.19 14.16
N ASP A 241 3.16 15.97 13.25
CA ASP A 241 2.44 17.20 13.57
C ASP A 241 1.27 17.42 12.60
N PRO A 242 0.04 17.06 12.99
CA PRO A 242 -1.13 17.20 12.12
C PRO A 242 -1.56 18.66 11.89
N SER A 243 -0.97 19.62 12.60
CA SER A 243 -1.19 21.05 12.35
C SER A 243 -0.47 21.52 11.08
N VAL A 244 0.63 20.84 10.70
CA VAL A 244 1.31 21.04 9.43
C VAL A 244 0.59 20.23 8.36
N ALA A 245 -0.31 20.89 7.63
CA ALA A 245 -1.14 20.27 6.62
C ALA A 245 -1.26 21.13 5.37
N THR A 246 -1.42 20.48 4.23
CA THR A 246 -1.80 21.10 2.96
C THR A 246 -2.90 20.26 2.31
N SER A 247 -3.64 20.83 1.37
CA SER A 247 -4.69 20.11 0.65
C SER A 247 -4.72 20.51 -0.81
N PHE A 248 -5.14 19.59 -1.67
CA PHE A 248 -5.42 19.86 -3.07
C PHE A 248 -6.69 19.13 -3.50
N ASP A 249 -7.38 19.70 -4.48
CA ASP A 249 -8.67 19.19 -4.96
C ASP A 249 -8.52 18.38 -6.25
N VAL A 250 -9.34 17.35 -6.37
CA VAL A 250 -9.38 16.45 -7.51
C VAL A 250 -10.80 16.39 -8.05
N THR A 251 -10.96 16.67 -9.35
CA THR A 251 -12.24 16.58 -10.05
C THR A 251 -12.20 15.62 -11.21
N ALA A 252 -13.31 14.93 -11.46
CA ALA A 252 -13.53 14.10 -12.65
C ALA A 252 -15.02 13.90 -12.93
N ASN A 253 -15.35 13.41 -14.12
CA ASN A 253 -16.67 12.89 -14.46
C ASN A 253 -16.56 11.42 -14.86
N ILE A 254 -17.19 10.52 -14.11
CA ILE A 254 -17.13 9.07 -14.32
C ILE A 254 -18.31 8.63 -15.19
N GLN A 255 -18.03 8.04 -16.36
CA GLN A 255 -19.02 7.55 -17.33
C GLN A 255 -19.03 6.04 -17.45
#